data_AF-A0A9E2PBT4-F1
#
_entry.id   AF-A0A9E2PBT4-F1
#
_cell.length_a   1.000
_cell.length_b   1.000
_cell.length_c   1.000
_cell.angle_alpha   90.00
_cell.angle_beta   90.00
_cell.angle_gamma   90.00
#
_symmetry.space_group_name_H-M   'P 1'
#
loop_
_entity.id
_entity.type
_entity.pdbx_description
1 polymer ?
#
loop_
_entity_poly.entity_id
_entity_poly.type
_entity_poly.pdbx_seq_one_letter_code
_entity_poly.pdbx_strand_id
1 'polypeptide(L)'
;MGLLSSSVSIIRYHVEGKINDSVLDLVREGLNKNSFQEIEEESSDRAAGWTSFNNHFNPDFNGSSFIIDDVFVFSLRIDKKTLSSKIVRKFYYIEMTKHLEKSDRGYLTANEKKQIKEHVLNVLYLRVPATPNIYDIVWNFEKSVLWFFSNNKSANEELEILFQKSFKYRLIKIFPFFEANLLLGLKESERDNLSGLSPTIFTE
;
A
#
# COMPACT_ATOMS: atom_id res chain seq x y z
N MET A 1 -10.91 4.10 0.91
CA MET A 1 -11.71 5.31 1.18
C MET A 1 -10.72 6.44 1.34
N GLY A 2 -10.92 7.57 0.67
CA GLY A 2 -9.97 8.68 0.65
C GLY A 2 -10.28 9.75 1.68
N LEU A 3 -9.37 10.70 1.87
CA LEU A 3 -9.43 11.84 2.80
C LEU A 3 -10.77 12.58 2.76
N LEU A 4 -11.36 12.76 1.58
CA LEU A 4 -12.61 13.52 1.37
C LEU A 4 -13.89 12.67 1.46
N SER A 5 -13.79 11.42 1.92
CA SER A 5 -14.96 10.54 2.04
C SER A 5 -15.77 10.84 3.30
N SER A 6 -17.08 10.54 3.27
CA SER A 6 -17.96 10.70 4.45
C SER A 6 -17.59 9.79 5.63
N SER A 7 -16.88 8.71 5.37
CA SER A 7 -16.29 7.82 6.37
C SER A 7 -14.88 7.47 5.92
N VAL A 8 -13.94 7.48 6.88
CA VAL A 8 -12.52 7.23 6.64
C VAL A 8 -11.96 6.25 7.65
N SER A 9 -11.04 5.40 7.19
CA SER A 9 -10.14 4.67 8.06
C SER A 9 -8.82 5.40 8.08
N ILE A 10 -8.24 5.62 9.26
CA ILE A 10 -7.02 6.39 9.42
C ILE A 10 -6.03 5.64 10.32
N ILE A 11 -4.77 5.65 9.91
CA ILE A 11 -3.64 5.24 10.72
C ILE A 11 -2.68 6.41 10.82
N ARG A 12 -2.16 6.64 12.02
CA ARG A 12 -1.18 7.68 12.29
C ARG A 12 0.22 7.08 12.41
N TYR A 13 1.18 7.77 11.83
CA TYR A 13 2.59 7.42 11.83
C TYR A 13 3.40 8.58 12.40
N HIS A 14 4.45 8.26 13.15
CA HIS A 14 5.52 9.17 13.49
C HIS A 14 6.61 9.05 12.43
N VAL A 15 7.11 10.17 11.94
CA VAL A 15 8.21 10.22 10.99
C VAL A 15 9.51 10.38 11.76
N GLU A 16 10.31 9.31 11.83
CA GLU A 16 11.57 9.30 12.55
C GLU A 16 12.69 9.93 11.72
N GLY A 17 13.34 10.96 12.27
CA GLY A 17 14.52 11.61 11.70
C GLY A 17 14.57 13.10 12.01
N LYS A 18 15.74 13.71 11.79
CA LYS A 18 15.86 15.18 11.80
C LYS A 18 15.45 15.72 10.44
N ILE A 19 14.60 16.72 10.54
CA ILE A 19 13.80 17.29 9.49
C ILE A 19 14.44 18.66 9.24
N ASN A 20 15.08 18.84 8.08
CA ASN A 20 15.96 19.99 7.79
C ASN A 20 15.23 21.07 6.96
N ASP A 21 15.77 22.29 6.85
CA ASP A 21 15.09 23.40 6.15
C ASP A 21 14.85 23.16 4.64
N SER A 22 15.57 22.22 4.00
CA SER A 22 15.47 21.92 2.55
C SER A 22 14.41 20.86 2.18
N VAL A 23 13.42 20.65 3.04
CA VAL A 23 12.54 19.48 2.90
C VAL A 23 11.61 19.53 1.72
N LEU A 24 11.20 20.72 1.31
CA LEU A 24 10.34 20.84 0.15
C LEU A 24 10.98 20.21 -1.10
N ASP A 25 12.28 20.44 -1.29
CA ASP A 25 13.01 19.91 -2.44
C ASP A 25 13.22 18.41 -2.31
N LEU A 26 13.57 17.93 -1.10
CA LEU A 26 13.69 16.49 -0.83
C LEU A 26 12.37 15.74 -1.09
N VAL A 27 11.24 16.31 -0.65
CA VAL A 27 9.91 15.73 -0.86
C VAL A 27 9.55 15.75 -2.35
N ARG A 28 9.76 16.88 -3.03
CA ARG A 28 9.49 16.98 -4.47
C ARG A 28 10.32 15.98 -5.28
N GLU A 29 11.62 15.88 -5.00
CA GLU A 29 12.50 14.91 -5.64
C GLU A 29 12.08 13.47 -5.34
N GLY A 30 11.75 13.16 -4.08
CA GLY A 30 11.29 11.84 -3.65
C GLY A 30 9.99 11.41 -4.33
N LEU A 31 9.03 12.35 -4.45
CA LEU A 31 7.75 12.16 -5.14
C LEU A 31 7.95 11.93 -6.63
N ASN A 32 8.72 12.78 -7.30
CA ASN A 32 9.01 12.65 -8.74
C ASN A 32 9.80 11.37 -9.06
N LYS A 33 10.80 11.01 -8.25
CA LYS A 33 11.64 9.84 -8.48
C LYS A 33 10.87 8.52 -8.31
N ASN A 34 9.86 8.50 -7.44
CA ASN A 34 9.06 7.31 -7.16
C ASN A 34 7.59 7.55 -7.52
N SER A 35 7.34 8.38 -8.53
CA SER A 35 6.02 8.58 -9.09
C SER A 35 5.50 7.25 -9.65
N PHE A 36 4.19 7.05 -9.62
CA PHE A 36 3.57 5.88 -10.17
C PHE A 36 3.92 5.74 -11.66
N GLN A 37 4.37 4.56 -12.05
CA GLN A 37 4.58 4.15 -13.43
C GLN A 37 3.70 2.94 -13.71
N GLU A 38 3.11 2.90 -14.90
CA GLU A 38 2.29 1.75 -15.31
C GLU A 38 3.14 0.48 -15.40
N ILE A 39 2.47 -0.66 -15.26
CA ILE A 39 3.09 -1.97 -15.41
C ILE A 39 3.44 -2.15 -16.90
N GLU A 40 4.67 -1.86 -17.29
CA GLU A 40 5.17 -2.13 -18.65
C GLU A 40 5.52 -3.62 -18.85
N GLU A 41 5.83 -4.35 -17.77
CA GLU A 41 6.26 -5.76 -17.85
C GLU A 41 5.10 -6.76 -17.74
N GLU A 42 5.06 -7.71 -18.67
CA GLU A 42 4.12 -8.84 -18.69
C GLU A 42 4.16 -9.73 -17.42
N SER A 43 5.22 -9.61 -16.61
CA SER A 43 5.52 -10.47 -15.46
C SER A 43 5.15 -9.90 -14.08
N SER A 44 4.84 -8.60 -13.97
CA SER A 44 4.49 -8.00 -12.68
C SER A 44 2.97 -7.91 -12.49
N ASP A 45 2.46 -8.57 -11.45
CA ASP A 45 1.04 -8.52 -11.08
C ASP A 45 0.67 -7.25 -10.30
N ARG A 46 1.66 -6.41 -9.97
CA ARG A 46 1.50 -5.26 -9.08
C ARG A 46 2.46 -4.10 -9.42
N ALA A 47 1.94 -2.88 -9.46
CA ALA A 47 2.74 -1.66 -9.43
C ALA A 47 2.32 -0.76 -8.26
N ALA A 48 3.25 -0.01 -7.71
CA ALA A 48 3.00 0.95 -6.65
C ALA A 48 3.87 2.19 -6.83
N GLY A 49 3.31 3.37 -6.52
CA GLY A 49 4.04 4.64 -6.61
C GLY A 49 3.21 5.83 -6.15
N TRP A 50 3.86 6.99 -6.08
CA TRP A 50 3.21 8.23 -5.69
C TRP A 50 2.37 8.81 -6.83
N THR A 51 1.22 9.37 -6.48
CA THR A 51 0.40 10.14 -7.41
C THR A 51 -0.15 11.40 -6.76
N SER A 52 -0.61 12.33 -7.59
CA SER A 52 -1.22 13.58 -7.14
C SER A 52 -2.56 13.31 -6.46
N PHE A 53 -2.83 14.04 -5.38
CA PHE A 53 -4.12 13.99 -4.67
C PHE A 53 -5.28 14.52 -5.51
N ASN A 54 -5.04 15.55 -6.32
CA ASN A 54 -6.08 16.15 -7.15
C ASN A 54 -6.34 15.35 -8.44
N ASN A 55 -5.31 14.69 -8.97
CA ASN A 55 -5.41 13.87 -10.17
C ASN A 55 -4.58 12.59 -10.06
N HIS A 56 -5.19 11.54 -9.53
CA HIS A 56 -4.53 10.26 -9.25
C HIS A 56 -4.02 9.51 -10.49
N PHE A 57 -4.48 9.87 -11.68
CA PHE A 57 -4.09 9.22 -12.94
C PHE A 57 -3.05 10.01 -13.73
N ASN A 58 -2.72 11.22 -13.27
CA ASN A 58 -1.61 12.01 -13.78
C ASN A 58 -0.65 12.33 -12.62
N PRO A 59 0.39 11.51 -12.39
CA PRO A 59 1.31 11.67 -11.26
C PRO A 59 2.29 12.83 -11.52
N ASP A 60 1.76 14.05 -11.56
CA ASP A 60 2.51 15.28 -11.76
C ASP A 60 2.65 16.05 -10.43
N PHE A 61 3.89 16.19 -9.96
CA PHE A 61 4.25 16.93 -8.76
C PHE A 61 4.97 18.25 -9.07
N ASN A 62 4.82 18.77 -10.29
CA ASN A 62 5.36 20.08 -10.63
C ASN A 62 4.72 21.20 -9.80
N GLY A 63 5.55 22.17 -9.41
CA GLY A 63 5.15 23.32 -8.59
C GLY A 63 4.88 22.96 -7.13
N SER A 64 3.71 23.35 -6.63
CA SER A 64 3.25 23.23 -5.24
C SER A 64 1.91 22.49 -5.11
N SER A 65 1.55 21.66 -6.11
CA SER A 65 0.25 20.96 -6.17
C SER A 65 0.01 19.99 -5.00
N PHE A 66 1.07 19.55 -4.33
CA PHE A 66 1.06 18.66 -3.18
C PHE A 66 1.22 19.40 -1.84
N ILE A 67 1.21 20.73 -1.82
CA ILE A 67 1.34 21.54 -0.60
C ILE A 67 0.01 22.21 -0.31
N ILE A 68 -0.49 22.04 0.92
CA ILE A 68 -1.65 22.75 1.44
C ILE A 68 -1.24 23.32 2.79
N ASP A 69 -1.10 24.63 2.88
CA ASP A 69 -0.59 25.34 4.07
C ASP A 69 0.71 24.72 4.62
N ASP A 70 0.67 24.11 5.81
CA ASP A 70 1.79 23.50 6.52
C ASP A 70 1.92 21.98 6.30
N VAL A 71 1.11 21.40 5.41
CA VAL A 71 1.09 19.95 5.16
C VAL A 71 1.36 19.59 3.70
N PHE A 72 2.00 18.44 3.51
CA PHE A 72 2.08 17.79 2.21
C PHE A 72 0.91 16.82 2.03
N VAL A 73 0.25 16.89 0.88
CA VAL A 73 -0.90 16.04 0.53
C VAL A 73 -0.62 15.39 -0.82
N PHE A 74 -0.59 14.05 -0.82
CA PHE A 74 -0.37 13.22 -1.99
C PHE A 74 -0.98 11.83 -1.73
N SER A 75 -0.96 10.96 -2.73
CA SER A 75 -1.58 9.64 -2.60
C SER A 75 -0.63 8.53 -3.06
N LEU A 76 -0.77 7.37 -2.42
CA LEU A 76 -0.17 6.12 -2.84
C LEU A 76 -1.15 5.40 -3.79
N ARG A 77 -0.74 5.16 -5.02
CA ARG A 77 -1.49 4.32 -5.97
C ARG A 77 -0.86 2.93 -6.02
N ILE A 78 -1.68 1.90 -5.85
CA ILE A 78 -1.31 0.49 -5.96
C ILE A 78 -2.22 -0.17 -6.97
N ASP A 79 -1.66 -0.51 -8.12
CA ASP A 79 -2.34 -1.20 -9.20
C ASP A 79 -2.08 -2.69 -9.05
N LYS A 80 -3.14 -3.50 -9.04
CA LYS A 80 -3.05 -4.95 -8.89
C LYS A 80 -3.95 -5.67 -9.88
N LYS A 81 -3.40 -6.68 -10.55
CA LYS A 81 -4.19 -7.65 -11.32
C LYS A 81 -4.82 -8.65 -10.34
N THR A 82 -6.14 -8.74 -10.33
CA THR A 82 -6.86 -9.65 -9.43
C THR A 82 -7.66 -10.66 -10.24
N LEU A 83 -7.30 -11.94 -10.13
CA LEU A 83 -8.04 -13.03 -10.75
C LEU A 83 -9.07 -13.62 -9.79
N SER A 84 -10.33 -13.65 -10.21
CA SER A 84 -11.37 -14.37 -9.48
C SER A 84 -11.13 -15.87 -9.55
N SER A 85 -11.16 -16.55 -8.40
CA SER A 85 -11.00 -18.00 -8.30
C SER A 85 -12.02 -18.78 -9.14
N LYS A 86 -13.23 -18.23 -9.33
CA LYS A 86 -14.27 -18.82 -10.17
C LYS A 86 -13.88 -18.82 -11.65
N ILE A 87 -13.27 -17.73 -12.12
CA ILE A 87 -12.80 -17.59 -13.51
C ILE A 87 -11.66 -18.58 -13.76
N VAL A 88 -10.67 -18.62 -12.86
CA VAL A 88 -9.55 -19.58 -12.96
C VAL A 88 -10.06 -21.02 -13.01
N ARG A 89 -11.00 -21.39 -12.14
CA ARG A 89 -11.60 -22.74 -12.14
C ARG A 89 -12.31 -23.08 -13.45
N LYS A 90 -13.07 -22.13 -14.02
CA LYS A 90 -13.77 -22.33 -15.31
C LYS A 90 -12.77 -22.64 -16.43
N PHE A 91 -11.75 -21.79 -16.60
CA PHE A 91 -10.76 -21.97 -17.68
C PHE A 91 -9.86 -23.19 -17.44
N TYR A 92 -9.52 -23.48 -16.18
CA TYR A 92 -8.80 -24.69 -15.82
C TYR A 92 -9.57 -25.95 -16.23
N TYR A 93 -10.88 -26.02 -15.96
CA TYR A 93 -11.70 -27.16 -16.37
C TYR A 93 -11.76 -27.31 -17.90
N ILE A 94 -11.92 -26.20 -18.63
CA ILE A 94 -11.94 -26.21 -20.10
C ILE A 94 -10.63 -26.76 -20.67
N GLU A 95 -9.48 -26.25 -20.22
CA GLU A 95 -8.17 -26.72 -20.71
C GLU A 95 -7.86 -28.16 -20.27
N MET A 96 -8.26 -28.54 -19.06
CA MET A 96 -8.14 -29.91 -18.58
C MET A 96 -8.92 -30.89 -19.45
N THR A 97 -10.18 -30.58 -19.81
CA THR A 97 -11.00 -31.43 -20.67
C THR A 97 -10.38 -31.58 -22.07
N LYS A 98 -9.91 -30.47 -22.66
CA LYS A 98 -9.19 -30.52 -23.96
C LYS A 98 -7.94 -31.38 -23.91
N HIS A 99 -7.15 -31.30 -22.84
CA HIS A 99 -5.96 -32.13 -22.67
C HIS A 99 -6.30 -33.60 -22.47
N LEU A 100 -7.42 -33.89 -21.80
CA LEU A 100 -7.91 -35.26 -21.60
C LEU A 100 -8.42 -35.89 -22.91
N GLU A 101 -9.16 -35.13 -23.72
CA GLU A 101 -9.65 -35.57 -25.04
C GLU A 101 -8.50 -35.84 -26.02
N LYS A 102 -7.41 -35.08 -25.91
CA LYS A 102 -6.19 -35.29 -26.72
C LYS A 102 -5.28 -36.41 -26.20
N SER A 103 -5.52 -36.88 -24.98
CA SER A 103 -4.70 -37.90 -24.34
C SER A 103 -5.40 -39.26 -24.43
N ASP A 104 -4.78 -40.22 -25.11
CA ASP A 104 -5.30 -41.60 -25.19
C ASP A 104 -5.37 -42.32 -23.83
N ARG A 105 -4.83 -41.70 -22.78
CA ARG A 105 -4.66 -42.32 -21.46
C ARG A 105 -5.86 -42.13 -20.53
N GLY A 106 -6.79 -41.21 -20.84
CA GLY A 106 -7.98 -40.98 -20.02
C GLY A 106 -7.71 -40.46 -18.59
N TYR A 107 -6.47 -40.12 -18.26
CA TYR A 107 -6.08 -39.47 -17.00
C TYR A 107 -4.93 -38.48 -17.22
N LEU A 108 -4.79 -37.54 -16.28
CA LEU A 108 -3.69 -36.56 -16.23
C LEU A 108 -2.90 -36.75 -14.93
N THR A 109 -1.58 -36.75 -15.05
CA THR A 109 -0.63 -36.77 -13.94
C THR A 109 -0.71 -35.47 -13.12
N ALA A 110 -0.17 -35.51 -11.90
CA ALA A 110 -0.11 -34.33 -11.03
C ALA A 110 0.70 -33.18 -11.66
N ASN A 111 1.78 -33.51 -12.39
CA ASN A 111 2.61 -32.51 -13.04
C ASN A 111 1.89 -31.82 -14.21
N GLU A 112 1.17 -32.58 -15.04
CA GLU A 112 0.37 -32.03 -16.15
C GLU A 112 -0.74 -31.10 -15.63
N LYS A 113 -1.43 -31.49 -14.55
CA LYS A 113 -2.44 -30.63 -13.90
C LYS A 113 -1.84 -29.31 -13.40
N LYS A 114 -0.63 -29.35 -12.83
CA LYS A 114 0.09 -28.14 -12.40
C LYS A 114 0.44 -27.25 -13.59
N GLN A 115 0.98 -27.82 -14.66
CA GLN A 115 1.32 -27.09 -15.89
C GLN A 115 0.09 -26.44 -16.54
N ILE A 116 -1.04 -27.16 -16.62
CA ILE A 116 -2.30 -26.61 -17.14
C ILE A 116 -2.76 -25.42 -16.29
N LYS A 117 -2.67 -25.55 -14.95
CA LYS A 117 -3.06 -24.47 -14.03
C LYS A 117 -2.16 -23.24 -14.20
N GLU A 118 -0.85 -23.41 -14.27
CA GLU A 118 0.11 -22.31 -14.49
C GLU A 118 -0.11 -21.64 -15.85
N HIS A 119 -0.30 -22.43 -16.91
CA HIS A 119 -0.62 -21.92 -18.24
C HIS A 119 -1.90 -21.08 -18.23
N VAL A 120 -2.98 -21.60 -17.62
CA VAL A 120 -4.25 -20.87 -17.50
C VAL A 120 -4.08 -19.57 -16.72
N LEU A 121 -3.32 -19.57 -15.62
CA LEU A 121 -3.05 -18.34 -14.86
C LEU A 121 -2.30 -17.31 -15.70
N ASN A 122 -1.24 -17.70 -16.39
CA ASN A 122 -0.45 -16.80 -17.24
C ASN A 122 -1.32 -16.18 -18.34
N VAL A 123 -2.10 -17.00 -19.06
CA VAL A 123 -3.00 -16.51 -20.12
C VAL A 123 -4.05 -15.55 -19.57
N LEU A 124 -4.58 -15.80 -18.37
CA LEU A 124 -5.57 -14.92 -17.76
C LEU A 124 -4.94 -13.60 -17.27
N TYR A 125 -3.74 -13.61 -16.70
CA TYR A 125 -3.04 -12.40 -16.24
C TYR A 125 -2.65 -11.45 -17.37
N LEU A 126 -2.40 -11.97 -18.58
CA LEU A 126 -2.19 -11.15 -19.77
C LEU A 126 -3.45 -10.39 -20.21
N ARG A 127 -4.64 -10.88 -19.85
CA ARG A 127 -5.93 -10.30 -20.29
C ARG A 127 -6.61 -9.43 -19.25
N VAL A 128 -6.22 -9.54 -17.99
CA VAL A 128 -6.86 -8.81 -16.90
C VAL A 128 -6.19 -7.45 -16.71
N PRO A 129 -6.96 -6.35 -16.84
CA PRO A 129 -6.43 -5.03 -16.54
C PRO A 129 -6.15 -4.91 -15.03
N ALA A 130 -5.12 -4.15 -14.68
CA ALA A 130 -4.84 -3.85 -13.28
C ALA A 130 -5.93 -2.92 -12.71
N THR A 131 -6.36 -3.18 -11.48
CA THR A 131 -7.30 -2.30 -10.78
C THR A 131 -6.53 -1.34 -9.88
N PRO A 132 -6.70 -0.02 -10.04
CA PRO A 132 -6.02 0.97 -9.20
C PRO A 132 -6.67 1.08 -7.84
N ASN A 133 -5.86 1.05 -6.78
CA ASN A 133 -6.26 1.37 -5.42
C ASN A 133 -5.49 2.60 -4.95
N ILE A 134 -6.22 3.62 -4.52
CA ILE A 134 -5.65 4.91 -4.15
C ILE A 134 -5.83 5.10 -2.65
N TYR A 135 -4.76 5.52 -1.99
CA TYR A 135 -4.73 5.78 -0.56
C TYR A 135 -4.11 7.14 -0.30
N ASP A 136 -4.88 8.04 0.30
CA ASP A 136 -4.42 9.41 0.55
C ASP A 136 -3.50 9.48 1.76
N ILE A 137 -2.60 10.45 1.71
CA ILE A 137 -1.59 10.74 2.72
C ILE A 137 -1.63 12.23 3.01
N VAL A 138 -1.63 12.56 4.30
CA VAL A 138 -1.37 13.92 4.77
C VAL A 138 -0.16 13.85 5.68
N TRP A 139 0.88 14.60 5.34
CA TRP A 139 2.11 14.64 6.11
C TRP A 139 2.33 16.05 6.65
N ASN A 140 2.18 16.21 7.97
CA ASN A 140 2.64 17.40 8.67
C ASN A 140 4.10 17.22 9.04
N PHE A 141 4.92 18.03 8.38
CA PHE A 141 6.36 17.91 8.46
C PHE A 141 6.91 18.46 9.78
N GLU A 142 6.43 19.63 10.21
CA GLU A 142 6.86 20.28 11.45
C GLU A 142 6.59 19.43 12.70
N LYS A 143 5.48 18.69 12.69
CA LYS A 143 5.07 17.83 13.81
C LYS A 143 5.63 16.42 13.72
N SER A 144 6.34 16.07 12.64
CA SER A 144 6.78 14.70 12.35
C SER A 144 5.63 13.68 12.41
N VAL A 145 4.45 14.05 11.89
CA VAL A 145 3.24 13.22 11.90
C VAL A 145 2.73 13.02 10.49
N LEU A 146 2.47 11.76 10.15
CA LEU A 146 1.85 11.37 8.89
C LEU A 146 0.53 10.63 9.16
N TRP A 147 -0.52 11.03 8.45
CA TRP A 147 -1.81 10.34 8.44
C TRP A 147 -1.97 9.59 7.13
N PHE A 148 -2.29 8.30 7.25
CA PHE A 148 -2.55 7.42 6.12
C PHE A 148 -4.00 6.96 6.15
N PHE A 149 -4.73 7.20 5.05
CA PHE A 149 -6.18 6.96 5.00
C PHE A 149 -6.51 5.52 4.57
N SER A 150 -5.96 4.54 5.31
CA SER A 150 -6.21 3.11 5.11
C SER A 150 -5.83 2.28 6.32
N ASN A 151 -6.60 1.23 6.62
CA ASN A 151 -6.25 0.19 7.59
C ASN A 151 -5.75 -1.11 6.92
N ASN A 152 -5.64 -1.14 5.59
CA ASN A 152 -5.22 -2.33 4.87
C ASN A 152 -3.75 -2.64 5.15
N LYS A 153 -3.46 -3.82 5.72
CA LYS A 153 -2.09 -4.23 6.09
C LYS A 153 -1.09 -4.14 4.93
N SER A 154 -1.46 -4.65 3.75
CA SER A 154 -0.57 -4.64 2.57
C SER A 154 -0.32 -3.23 2.03
N ALA A 155 -1.30 -2.33 2.13
CA ALA A 155 -1.11 -0.93 1.76
C ALA A 155 -0.21 -0.19 2.75
N ASN A 156 -0.31 -0.50 4.04
CA ASN A 156 0.55 0.08 5.09
C ASN A 156 2.01 -0.39 4.93
N GLU A 157 2.25 -1.68 4.68
CA GLU A 157 3.59 -2.22 4.40
C GLU A 157 4.19 -1.55 3.15
N GLU A 158 3.40 -1.39 2.09
CA GLU A 158 3.85 -0.71 0.87
C GLU A 158 4.21 0.76 1.12
N LEU A 159 3.37 1.46 1.90
CA LEU A 159 3.64 2.83 2.32
C LEU A 159 4.99 2.93 3.03
N GLU A 160 5.23 2.09 4.04
CA GLU A 160 6.46 2.12 4.83
C GLU A 160 7.72 1.93 3.96
N ILE A 161 7.67 0.96 3.03
CA ILE A 161 8.75 0.68 2.09
C ILE A 161 8.98 1.86 1.13
N LEU A 162 7.91 2.32 0.47
CA LEU A 162 8.02 3.36 -0.56
C LEU A 162 8.41 4.71 0.07
N PHE A 163 7.88 5.02 1.25
CA PHE A 163 8.19 6.23 2.00
C PHE A 163 9.67 6.27 2.38
N GLN A 164 10.20 5.19 2.95
CA GLN A 164 11.62 5.10 3.27
C GLN A 164 12.51 5.20 2.02
N LYS A 165 12.11 4.54 0.93
CA LYS A 165 12.84 4.63 -0.35
C LYS A 165 12.88 6.06 -0.89
N SER A 166 11.78 6.79 -0.78
CA SER A 166 11.58 8.11 -1.39
C SER A 166 12.19 9.23 -0.56
N PHE A 167 11.92 9.26 0.74
CA PHE A 167 12.25 10.39 1.61
C PHE A 167 13.36 10.09 2.62
N LYS A 168 13.85 8.85 2.67
CA LYS A 168 14.93 8.40 3.59
C LYS A 168 14.58 8.46 5.07
N TYR A 169 13.31 8.72 5.40
CA TYR A 169 12.78 8.67 6.76
C TYR A 169 12.07 7.35 7.04
N ARG A 170 12.02 6.95 8.30
CA ARG A 170 11.27 5.77 8.73
C ARG A 170 9.92 6.16 9.29
N LEU A 171 8.91 5.35 9.02
CA LEU A 171 7.59 5.49 9.60
C LEU A 171 7.44 4.54 10.77
N ILE A 172 7.06 5.08 11.92
CA ILE A 172 6.74 4.29 13.12
C ILE A 172 5.24 4.41 13.35
N LYS A 173 4.53 3.28 13.26
CA LYS A 173 3.08 3.27 13.48
C LYS A 173 2.77 3.68 14.91
N ILE A 174 1.91 4.68 15.07
CA ILE A 174 1.51 5.17 16.38
C ILE A 174 0.30 4.38 16.86
N PHE A 175 0.43 3.86 18.08
CA PHE A 175 -0.65 3.28 18.87
C PHE A 175 -0.71 4.03 20.21
N PRO A 176 -1.84 3.98 20.95
CA PRO A 176 -2.05 4.84 22.12
C PRO A 176 -0.92 4.83 23.15
N PHE A 177 -0.34 3.66 23.41
CA PHE A 177 0.82 3.53 24.30
C PHE A 177 2.06 4.26 23.76
N PHE A 178 2.39 4.08 22.48
CA PHE A 178 3.53 4.74 21.86
C PHE A 178 3.37 6.26 21.82
N GLU A 179 2.15 6.72 21.54
CA GLU A 179 1.79 8.13 21.62
C GLU A 179 2.05 8.70 23.01
N ALA A 180 1.54 8.04 24.05
CA ALA A 180 1.75 8.48 25.42
C ALA A 180 3.25 8.51 25.80
N ASN A 181 4.00 7.47 25.42
CA ASN A 181 5.42 7.38 25.74
C ASN A 181 6.28 8.42 24.99
N LEU A 182 5.98 8.70 23.72
CA LEU A 182 6.78 9.58 22.87
C LEU A 182 6.41 11.06 23.05
N LEU A 183 5.11 11.38 23.11
CA LEU A 183 4.65 12.77 23.02
C LEU A 183 4.47 13.47 24.37
N LEU A 184 4.20 12.72 25.45
CA LEU A 184 3.88 13.33 26.74
C LEU A 184 5.10 13.65 27.61
N GLY A 185 6.33 13.37 27.14
CA GLY A 185 7.55 13.69 27.89
C GLY A 185 7.59 13.06 29.28
N LEU A 186 7.00 11.88 29.44
CA LEU A 186 6.76 11.24 30.73
C LEU A 186 8.06 11.03 31.51
N LYS A 187 8.00 11.28 32.82
CA LYS A 187 9.05 10.93 33.78
C LYS A 187 9.18 9.40 33.87
N GLU A 188 10.32 8.90 34.34
CA GLU A 188 10.55 7.45 34.47
C GLU A 188 9.43 6.74 35.25
N SER A 189 9.02 7.31 36.38
CA SER A 189 7.91 6.79 37.19
C SER A 189 6.57 6.71 36.44
N GLU A 190 6.32 7.62 35.52
CA GLU A 190 5.08 7.66 34.72
C GLU A 190 5.14 6.66 33.56
N ARG A 191 6.35 6.42 33.00
CA ARG A 191 6.58 5.38 32.00
C ARG A 191 6.43 3.98 32.57
N ASP A 192 6.87 3.77 33.81
CA ASP A 192 6.66 2.51 34.52
C ASP A 192 5.17 2.23 34.73
N ASN A 193 4.41 3.25 35.15
CA ASN A 193 2.96 3.15 35.27
C ASN A 193 2.29 2.86 33.93
N LEU A 194 2.70 3.53 32.85
CA LEU A 194 2.19 3.30 31.50
C LEU A 194 2.45 1.86 31.03
N SER A 195 3.64 1.32 31.33
CA SER A 195 4.04 -0.05 30.97
C SER A 195 3.28 -1.12 31.75
N GLY A 196 2.81 -0.78 32.95
CA GLY A 196 1.97 -1.64 33.78
C GLY A 196 0.48 -1.65 33.40
N LEU A 197 0.06 -0.81 32.44
CA LEU A 197 -1.35 -0.76 32.02
C LEU A 197 -1.74 -2.04 31.28
N SER A 198 -2.86 -2.63 31.71
CA SER A 198 -3.52 -3.71 31.01
C SER A 198 -4.76 -3.17 30.27
N PRO A 199 -5.18 -3.81 29.16
CA PRO A 199 -6.42 -3.44 28.50
C PRO A 199 -7.59 -3.54 29.46
N THR A 200 -8.34 -2.45 29.61
CA THR A 200 -9.62 -2.49 30.32
C THR A 200 -10.61 -3.31 29.49
N ILE A 201 -11.10 -4.41 30.04
CA ILE A 201 -12.15 -5.21 29.41
C ILE A 201 -13.47 -4.48 29.64
N PHE A 202 -13.97 -3.80 28.61
CA PHE A 202 -15.32 -3.26 28.62
C PHE A 202 -16.28 -4.43 28.38
N THR A 203 -16.82 -5.01 29.45
CA THR A 203 -17.96 -5.92 29.35
C THR A 203 -19.24 -5.09 29.29
N GLU A 204 -20.07 -5.30 28.26
CA GLU A 204 -21.47 -4.87 28.25
C GLU A 204 -22.30 -5.61 29.31
#